data_AF-A0A942JU17-F1
#
_entry.id   AF-A0A942JU17-F1
#
_cell.length_a   1.000
_cell.length_b   1.000
_cell.length_c   1.000
_cell.angle_alpha   90.00
_cell.angle_beta   90.00
_cell.angle_gamma   90.00
#
_symmetry.space_group_name_H-M   'P 1'
#
loop_
_entity.id
_entity.type
_entity.pdbx_description
1 polymer ?
#
loop_
_entity_poly.entity_id
_entity_poly.type
_entity_poly.pdbx_seq_one_letter_code
_entity_poly.pdbx_strand_id
1 'polypeptide(L)'
;MLTEEELVRSARQLETAIQEHAFELLRVQGSYDRAQSLIVVASDVSRIASRLDELLQEVTTTTATSGTSSEPKRRANGRKPALAKYPRFFVSSDRVVKIGKGKQKSAKEYRHEATKRSFDQLARWIESQSVAGRREWLAKDADLELSEHVPAYQTYLLIAALSSAGVLRQVKRGMYSLGPNTGGPKEWWDVLDSLPPFEMEA
;
A
#
# COMPACT_ATOMS: atom_id res chain seq x y z
N MET A 1 34.51 12.05 8.72
CA MET A 1 33.20 12.05 8.04
C MET A 1 32.98 10.65 7.54
N LEU A 2 31.82 10.05 7.82
CA LEU A 2 31.47 8.74 7.26
C LEU A 2 31.18 8.91 5.77
N THR A 3 31.77 8.07 4.95
CA THR A 3 31.44 7.97 3.53
C THR A 3 30.04 7.38 3.37
N GLU A 4 29.42 7.63 2.22
CA GLU A 4 28.08 7.15 1.91
C GLU A 4 27.99 5.61 1.91
N GLU A 5 29.05 4.94 1.41
CA GLU A 5 29.18 3.47 1.47
C GLU A 5 29.30 2.95 2.91
N GLU A 6 30.04 3.67 3.77
CA GLU A 6 30.15 3.33 5.20
C GLU A 6 28.81 3.47 5.91
N LEU A 7 27.95 4.39 5.48
CA LEU A 7 26.62 4.60 6.05
C LEU A 7 25.69 3.42 5.72
N VAL A 8 25.68 2.95 4.47
CA VAL A 8 24.95 1.72 4.08
C VAL A 8 25.49 0.50 4.81
N ARG A 9 26.82 0.36 4.92
CA ARG A 9 27.46 -0.74 5.66
C ARG A 9 27.07 -0.72 7.14
N SER A 10 27.08 0.44 7.78
CA SER A 10 26.70 0.61 9.18
C SER A 10 25.24 0.24 9.43
N ALA A 11 24.34 0.62 8.51
CA ALA A 11 22.93 0.24 8.59
C ALA A 11 22.74 -1.28 8.51
N ARG A 12 23.46 -1.97 7.61
CA ARG A 12 23.41 -3.44 7.52
C ARG A 12 24.00 -4.13 8.76
N GLN A 13 25.09 -3.60 9.31
CA GLN A 13 25.65 -4.11 10.56
C GLN A 13 24.68 -3.97 11.74
N LEU A 14 23.99 -2.84 11.82
CA LEU A 14 22.96 -2.61 12.83
C LEU A 14 21.77 -3.59 12.67
N GLU A 15 21.32 -3.84 11.44
CA GLU A 15 20.30 -4.87 11.15
C GLU A 15 20.72 -6.23 11.73
N THR A 16 21.93 -6.70 11.40
CA THR A 16 22.44 -7.99 11.88
C THR A 16 22.49 -8.03 13.41
N ALA A 17 23.01 -6.98 14.05
CA ALA A 17 23.10 -6.91 15.51
C ALA A 17 21.71 -6.98 16.18
N ILE A 18 20.70 -6.32 15.60
CA ILE A 18 19.32 -6.38 16.11
C ILE A 18 18.74 -7.78 15.96
N GLN A 19 18.97 -8.45 14.83
CA GLN A 19 18.51 -9.82 14.60
C GLN A 19 19.16 -10.80 15.58
N GLU A 20 20.47 -10.71 15.78
CA GLU A 20 21.20 -11.54 16.76
C GLU A 20 20.65 -11.35 18.18
N HIS A 21 20.40 -10.09 18.58
CA HIS A 21 19.83 -9.81 19.90
C HIS A 21 18.39 -10.36 20.03
N ALA A 22 17.57 -10.27 18.97
CA ALA A 22 16.24 -10.86 18.96
C ALA A 22 16.29 -12.38 19.14
N PHE A 23 17.24 -13.07 18.48
CA PHE A 23 17.44 -14.50 18.66
C PHE A 23 17.92 -14.86 20.07
N GLU A 24 18.79 -14.05 20.67
CA GLU A 24 19.24 -14.32 22.05
C GLU A 24 18.10 -14.12 23.07
N LEU A 25 17.22 -13.14 22.86
CA LEU A 25 16.01 -12.98 23.68
C LEU A 25 15.07 -14.19 23.56
N LEU A 26 14.94 -14.78 22.37
CA LEU A 26 14.19 -16.02 22.18
C LEU A 26 14.85 -17.19 22.93
N ARG A 27 16.17 -17.31 22.80
CA ARG A 27 16.94 -18.46 23.32
C ARG A 27 17.07 -18.46 24.84
N VAL A 28 17.34 -17.31 25.44
CA VAL A 28 17.67 -17.18 26.87
C VAL A 28 16.45 -16.82 27.71
N GLN A 29 15.60 -15.91 27.21
CA GLN A 29 14.54 -15.30 28.02
C GLN A 29 13.14 -15.78 27.63
N GLY A 30 12.99 -16.54 26.54
CA GLY A 30 11.68 -16.98 26.02
C GLY A 30 10.73 -15.82 25.70
N SER A 31 11.25 -14.62 25.50
CA SER A 31 10.44 -13.39 25.36
C SER A 31 10.07 -13.14 23.90
N TYR A 32 9.09 -13.91 23.40
CA TYR A 32 8.65 -13.89 22.00
C TYR A 32 8.19 -12.51 21.52
N ASP A 33 7.39 -11.79 22.31
CA ASP A 33 6.84 -10.48 21.91
C ASP A 33 7.94 -9.42 21.69
N ARG A 34 8.95 -9.43 22.56
CA ARG A 34 10.10 -8.52 22.45
C ARG A 34 10.98 -8.86 21.25
N ALA A 35 11.24 -10.15 21.03
CA ALA A 35 11.98 -10.60 19.87
C ALA A 35 11.25 -10.24 18.57
N GLN A 36 9.93 -10.46 18.50
CA GLN A 36 9.11 -10.07 17.35
C GLN A 36 9.18 -8.57 17.08
N SER A 37 9.11 -7.75 18.12
CA SER A 37 9.26 -6.29 18.00
C SER A 37 10.63 -5.90 17.43
N LEU A 38 11.72 -6.54 17.88
CA LEU A 38 13.06 -6.30 17.35
C LEU A 38 13.22 -6.73 15.89
N ILE A 39 12.58 -7.83 15.46
CA ILE A 39 12.58 -8.26 14.06
C ILE A 39 11.88 -7.23 13.14
N VAL A 40 10.81 -6.59 13.62
CA VAL A 40 10.18 -5.48 12.88
C VAL A 40 11.16 -4.31 12.73
N VAL A 41 11.86 -3.93 13.80
CA VAL A 41 12.87 -2.87 13.76
C VAL A 41 14.01 -3.21 12.79
N ALA A 42 14.53 -4.44 12.82
CA ALA A 42 15.56 -4.89 11.88
C ALA A 42 15.08 -4.77 10.42
N SER A 43 13.83 -5.13 10.15
CA SER A 43 13.23 -5.02 8.81
C SER A 43 13.13 -3.56 8.34
N ASP A 44 12.81 -2.63 9.25
CA ASP A 44 12.77 -1.20 8.95
C ASP A 44 14.18 -0.65 8.67
N VAL A 45 15.20 -1.07 9.44
CA VAL A 45 16.61 -0.72 9.18
C VAL A 45 17.08 -1.24 7.82
N SER A 46 16.75 -2.48 7.48
CA SER A 46 17.06 -3.08 6.17
C SER A 46 16.46 -2.27 5.02
N ARG A 47 15.20 -1.83 5.16
CA ARG A 47 14.53 -0.99 4.15
C ARG A 47 15.21 0.37 4.00
N ILE A 48 15.66 0.98 5.10
CA ILE A 48 16.42 2.24 5.06
C ILE A 48 17.75 2.02 4.33
N ALA A 49 18.46 0.93 4.63
CA ALA A 49 19.73 0.59 3.97
C ALA A 49 19.55 0.39 2.46
N SER A 50 18.49 -0.31 2.01
CA SER A 50 18.19 -0.48 0.59
C SER A 50 17.89 0.84 -0.10
N ARG A 51 17.09 1.71 0.53
CA ARG A 51 16.75 3.01 -0.05
C ARG A 51 17.97 3.93 -0.17
N LEU A 52 18.88 3.88 0.81
CA LEU A 52 20.15 4.61 0.73
C LEU A 52 20.99 4.09 -0.43
N ASP A 53 21.12 2.78 -0.58
CA ASP A 53 21.85 2.15 -1.69
C ASP A 53 21.29 2.56 -3.07
N GLU A 54 19.95 2.58 -3.22
CA GLU A 54 19.27 3.08 -4.43
C GLU A 54 19.62 4.55 -4.73
N LEU A 55 19.57 5.42 -3.72
CA LEU A 55 19.90 6.85 -3.90
C LEU A 55 21.36 7.05 -4.32
N LEU A 56 22.30 6.24 -3.82
CA LEU A 56 23.71 6.31 -4.21
C LEU A 56 23.93 5.86 -5.67
N GLN A 57 23.14 4.90 -6.14
CA GLN A 57 23.17 4.46 -7.53
C GLN A 57 22.56 5.50 -8.48
N GLU A 58 21.54 6.26 -8.05
CA GLU A 58 20.96 7.36 -8.83
C GLU A 58 21.95 8.54 -8.98
N VAL A 59 22.70 8.88 -7.94
CA VAL A 59 23.72 9.95 -7.99
C VAL A 59 24.86 9.62 -8.96
N THR A 60 25.23 8.34 -9.08
CA THR A 60 26.30 7.90 -9.99
C THR A 60 25.87 7.78 -11.46
N THR A 61 24.57 7.67 -11.74
CA THR A 61 24.04 7.51 -13.11
C THR A 61 23.54 8.82 -13.74
N THR A 62 23.48 9.93 -12.99
CA THR A 62 22.95 11.22 -13.48
C THR A 62 24.01 12.10 -14.17
N THR A 63 24.98 11.48 -14.86
CA THR A 63 25.99 12.19 -15.68
C THR A 63 26.21 11.52 -17.03
N ALA A 64 25.16 11.06 -17.71
CA ALA A 64 25.27 10.72 -19.13
C ALA A 64 23.92 10.82 -19.87
N THR A 65 23.95 11.67 -20.91
CA THR A 65 23.20 11.54 -22.17
C THR A 65 21.90 12.34 -22.32
N SER A 66 22.07 13.54 -22.90
CA SER A 66 21.11 14.26 -23.73
C SER A 66 20.73 13.47 -25.00
N GLY A 67 19.45 13.56 -25.39
CA GLY A 67 19.02 13.58 -26.80
C GLY A 67 18.47 12.28 -27.40
N THR A 68 17.16 12.21 -27.61
CA THR A 68 16.56 12.34 -28.96
C THR A 68 15.03 12.23 -28.89
N SER A 69 14.38 13.25 -29.44
CA SER A 69 12.94 13.30 -29.73
C SER A 69 12.61 12.27 -30.80
N SER A 70 11.66 11.36 -30.52
CA SER A 70 11.02 10.56 -31.54
C SER A 70 9.50 10.62 -31.35
N GLU A 71 8.85 11.07 -32.41
CA GLU A 71 7.41 11.28 -32.55
C GLU A 71 6.65 9.93 -32.50
N PRO A 72 5.53 9.82 -31.76
CA PRO A 72 4.85 8.54 -31.60
C PRO A 72 3.99 8.20 -32.82
N LYS A 73 4.44 7.22 -33.60
CA LYS A 73 3.70 6.60 -34.71
C LYS A 73 2.50 5.81 -34.16
N ARG A 74 1.29 6.38 -34.29
CA ARG A 74 0.02 5.72 -33.94
C ARG A 74 -0.15 4.41 -34.72
N ARG A 75 -0.10 3.28 -34.02
CA ARG A 75 -0.59 1.99 -34.51
C ARG A 75 -2.01 1.78 -34.00
N ALA A 76 -2.95 1.70 -34.94
CA ALA A 76 -4.32 1.29 -34.68
C ALA A 76 -4.35 -0.21 -34.36
N ASN A 77 -4.19 -0.55 -33.08
CA ASN A 77 -4.45 -1.89 -32.58
C ASN A 77 -5.94 -1.99 -32.27
N GLY A 78 -6.64 -2.87 -32.99
CA GLY A 78 -8.03 -3.23 -32.71
C GLY A 78 -8.21 -3.57 -31.23
N ARG A 79 -9.19 -2.93 -30.59
CA ARG A 79 -9.57 -3.18 -29.20
C ARG A 79 -10.06 -4.62 -29.08
N LYS A 80 -9.19 -5.52 -28.63
CA LYS A 80 -9.63 -6.73 -27.94
C LYS A 80 -10.37 -6.28 -26.67
N PRO A 81 -11.51 -6.89 -26.29
CA PRO A 81 -12.16 -6.59 -25.01
C PRO A 81 -11.12 -6.78 -23.91
N ALA A 82 -10.86 -5.73 -23.14
CA ALA A 82 -9.84 -5.76 -22.11
C ALA A 82 -10.19 -6.89 -21.14
N LEU A 83 -9.31 -7.89 -21.04
CA LEU A 83 -9.36 -8.88 -19.97
C LEU A 83 -9.61 -8.14 -18.66
N ALA A 84 -10.63 -8.59 -17.93
CA ALA A 84 -10.97 -8.19 -16.58
C ALA A 84 -9.73 -7.74 -15.79
N LYS A 85 -9.55 -6.42 -15.60
CA LYS A 85 -8.39 -5.89 -14.87
C LYS A 85 -8.60 -6.18 -13.37
N TYR A 86 -8.07 -7.30 -12.89
CA TYR A 86 -7.99 -7.60 -11.45
C TYR A 86 -7.01 -6.63 -10.77
N PRO A 87 -7.18 -6.34 -9.47
CA PRO A 87 -8.29 -6.76 -8.60
C PRO A 87 -9.59 -6.04 -8.94
N ARG A 88 -10.72 -6.72 -8.74
CA ARG A 88 -12.07 -6.13 -8.88
C ARG A 88 -12.62 -5.80 -7.50
N PHE A 89 -13.32 -4.68 -7.41
CA PHE A 89 -14.03 -4.24 -6.22
C PHE A 89 -15.49 -4.06 -6.56
N PHE A 90 -16.38 -4.48 -5.67
CA PHE A 90 -17.80 -4.20 -5.75
C PHE A 90 -18.38 -4.06 -4.33
N VAL A 91 -19.52 -3.41 -4.22
CA VAL A 91 -20.28 -3.37 -2.98
C VAL A 91 -21.38 -4.43 -3.05
N SER A 92 -21.54 -5.17 -1.96
CA SER A 92 -22.59 -6.15 -1.79
C SER A 92 -23.29 -5.87 -0.47
N SER A 93 -24.48 -5.28 -0.54
CA SER A 93 -25.28 -4.90 0.63
C SER A 93 -24.53 -3.91 1.54
N ASP A 94 -23.87 -4.41 2.59
CA ASP A 94 -23.16 -3.64 3.60
C ASP A 94 -21.64 -3.90 3.59
N ARG A 95 -21.11 -4.45 2.50
CA ARG A 95 -19.69 -4.83 2.41
C ARG A 95 -19.05 -4.39 1.12
N VAL A 96 -17.79 -3.97 1.22
CA VAL A 96 -16.89 -3.83 0.09
C VAL A 96 -16.16 -5.15 -0.10
N VAL A 97 -16.33 -5.77 -1.28
CA VAL A 97 -15.73 -7.06 -1.61
C VAL A 97 -14.61 -6.85 -2.63
N LYS A 98 -13.44 -7.43 -2.35
CA LYS A 98 -12.33 -7.54 -3.29
C LYS A 98 -12.23 -8.98 -3.79
N ILE A 99 -12.29 -9.15 -5.11
CA ILE A 99 -11.99 -10.42 -5.77
C ILE A 99 -10.59 -10.32 -6.36
N GLY A 100 -9.73 -11.25 -5.97
CA GLY A 100 -8.40 -11.41 -6.52
C GLY A 100 -8.23 -12.76 -7.20
N LYS A 101 -7.44 -12.77 -8.28
CA LYS A 101 -7.01 -14.01 -8.91
C LYS A 101 -5.85 -14.60 -8.12
N GLY A 102 -5.93 -15.88 -7.78
CA GLY A 102 -4.80 -16.57 -7.17
C GLY A 102 -3.59 -16.62 -8.13
N LYS A 103 -2.39 -16.84 -7.57
CA LYS A 103 -1.13 -16.75 -8.33
C LYS A 103 -0.97 -17.85 -9.40
N GLN A 104 -1.72 -18.95 -9.31
CA GLN A 104 -1.64 -20.07 -10.26
C GLN A 104 -2.74 -19.97 -11.34
N LYS A 105 -2.49 -20.53 -12.53
CA LYS A 105 -3.44 -20.55 -13.66
C LYS A 105 -4.80 -21.17 -13.31
N SER A 106 -4.81 -22.13 -12.39
CA SER A 106 -5.98 -22.83 -11.85
C SER A 106 -6.39 -22.36 -10.45
N ALA A 107 -5.74 -21.34 -9.90
CA ALA A 107 -6.01 -20.93 -8.52
C ALA A 107 -7.42 -20.33 -8.42
N LYS A 108 -8.18 -20.87 -7.46
CA LYS A 108 -9.49 -20.36 -7.06
C LYS A 108 -9.39 -18.87 -6.74
N GLU A 109 -10.39 -18.11 -7.17
CA GLU A 109 -10.50 -16.70 -6.80
C GLU A 109 -10.62 -16.57 -5.28
N TYR A 110 -9.89 -15.62 -4.71
CA TYR A 110 -9.97 -15.33 -3.29
C TYR A 110 -10.82 -14.08 -3.08
N ARG A 111 -11.65 -14.13 -2.04
CA ARG A 111 -12.59 -13.08 -1.65
C ARG A 111 -12.14 -12.48 -0.33
N HIS A 112 -11.92 -11.17 -0.32
CA HIS A 112 -11.77 -10.40 0.91
C HIS A 112 -12.91 -9.42 1.05
N GLU A 113 -13.31 -9.15 2.28
CA GLU A 113 -14.43 -8.26 2.58
C GLU A 113 -14.06 -7.27 3.66
N ALA A 114 -14.59 -6.06 3.54
CA ALA A 114 -14.62 -5.06 4.59
C ALA A 114 -16.06 -4.61 4.82
N THR A 115 -16.44 -4.43 6.08
CA THR A 115 -17.81 -4.02 6.44
C THR A 115 -18.01 -2.52 6.22
N LYS A 116 -19.26 -2.08 6.06
CA LYS A 116 -19.62 -0.67 6.01
C LYS A 116 -19.20 0.07 7.28
N ARG A 117 -19.28 -0.59 8.44
CA ARG A 117 -18.77 -0.03 9.70
C ARG A 117 -17.27 0.28 9.64
N SER A 118 -16.48 -0.64 9.06
CA SER A 118 -15.04 -0.44 8.86
C SER A 118 -14.77 0.71 7.89
N PHE A 119 -15.58 0.82 6.84
CA PHE A 119 -15.55 1.96 5.92
C PHE A 119 -15.85 3.27 6.64
N ASP A 120 -16.92 3.34 7.45
CA ASP A 120 -17.31 4.55 8.16
C ASP A 120 -16.21 5.02 9.12
N GLN A 121 -15.52 4.08 9.79
CA GLN A 121 -14.39 4.39 10.66
C GLN A 121 -13.20 4.95 9.88
N LEU A 122 -12.84 4.33 8.74
CA LEU A 122 -11.80 4.85 7.86
C LEU A 122 -12.17 6.23 7.31
N ALA A 123 -13.41 6.42 6.87
CA ALA A 123 -13.86 7.65 6.27
C ALA A 123 -13.78 8.82 7.25
N ARG A 124 -14.24 8.63 8.50
CA ARG A 124 -14.10 9.61 9.58
C ARG A 124 -12.65 9.95 9.88
N TRP A 125 -11.76 8.95 9.85
CA TRP A 125 -10.34 9.18 10.03
C TRP A 125 -9.75 10.03 8.89
N ILE A 126 -10.13 9.78 7.63
CA ILE A 126 -9.69 10.58 6.48
C ILE A 126 -10.20 12.03 6.58
N GLU A 127 -11.45 12.21 6.99
CA GLU A 127 -12.03 13.54 7.24
C GLU A 127 -11.26 14.29 8.33
N SER A 128 -10.91 13.62 9.43
CA SER A 128 -10.16 14.25 10.52
C SER A 128 -8.77 14.72 10.09
N GLN A 129 -8.09 13.98 9.19
CA GLN A 129 -6.83 14.43 8.59
C GLN A 129 -7.02 15.71 7.77
N SER A 130 -8.11 15.79 7.01
CA SER A 130 -8.43 16.95 6.18
C SER A 130 -8.71 18.19 7.02
N VAL A 131 -9.46 18.04 8.13
CA VAL A 131 -9.71 19.11 9.11
C VAL A 131 -8.42 19.59 9.77
N ALA A 132 -7.48 18.69 10.03
CA ALA A 132 -6.15 19.01 10.55
C ALA A 132 -5.21 19.67 9.50
N GLY A 133 -5.70 19.95 8.29
CA GLY A 133 -4.93 20.56 7.19
C GLY A 133 -3.93 19.60 6.53
N ARG A 134 -3.94 18.31 6.89
CA ARG A 134 -3.10 17.29 6.25
C ARG A 134 -3.74 16.83 4.94
N ARG A 135 -3.09 17.16 3.83
CA ARG A 135 -3.52 16.76 2.48
C ARG A 135 -3.06 15.37 2.08
N GLU A 136 -1.99 14.88 2.72
CA GLU A 136 -1.35 13.60 2.41
C GLU A 136 -1.08 12.83 3.71
N TRP A 137 -1.28 11.52 3.68
CA TRP A 137 -1.13 10.66 4.84
C TRP A 137 -0.67 9.25 4.42
N LEU A 138 0.00 8.53 5.32
CA LEU A 138 0.41 7.16 5.05
C LEU A 138 -0.74 6.19 5.35
N ALA A 139 -0.89 5.15 4.54
CA ALA A 139 -1.83 4.06 4.83
C ALA A 139 -1.52 3.35 6.16
N LYS A 140 -0.23 3.33 6.56
CA LYS A 140 0.20 2.79 7.86
C LYS A 140 -0.33 3.63 9.03
N ASP A 141 -0.50 4.94 8.85
CA ASP A 141 -1.04 5.80 9.90
C ASP A 141 -2.53 5.48 10.14
N ALA A 142 -3.28 5.25 9.06
CA ALA A 142 -4.67 4.79 9.15
C ALA A 142 -4.77 3.41 9.82
N ASP A 143 -3.90 2.48 9.45
CA ASP A 143 -3.83 1.14 10.03
C ASP A 143 -3.53 1.21 11.54
N LEU A 144 -2.52 1.99 11.93
CA LEU A 144 -2.13 2.15 13.33
C LEU A 144 -3.29 2.71 14.17
N GLU A 145 -3.90 3.81 13.71
CA GLU A 145 -4.97 4.50 14.43
C GLU A 145 -6.26 3.67 14.52
N LEU A 146 -6.58 2.91 13.47
CA LEU A 146 -7.82 2.13 13.40
C LEU A 146 -7.66 0.69 13.90
N SER A 147 -6.44 0.23 14.20
CA SER A 147 -6.12 -1.18 14.50
C SER A 147 -6.94 -1.78 15.63
N GLU A 148 -7.40 -0.97 16.58
CA GLU A 148 -8.27 -1.42 17.69
C GLU A 148 -9.67 -1.83 17.22
N HIS A 149 -10.16 -1.28 16.11
CA HIS A 149 -11.55 -1.43 15.67
C HIS A 149 -11.70 -2.01 14.26
N VAL A 150 -10.70 -1.79 13.41
CA VAL A 150 -10.67 -2.24 12.02
C VAL A 150 -9.46 -3.15 11.83
N PRO A 151 -9.65 -4.42 11.47
CA PRO A 151 -8.53 -5.28 11.10
C PRO A 151 -7.72 -4.67 9.96
N ALA A 152 -6.39 -4.69 10.08
CA ALA A 152 -5.46 -4.09 9.11
C ALA A 152 -5.80 -4.42 7.65
N TYR A 153 -6.12 -5.68 7.35
CA TYR A 153 -6.45 -6.10 5.98
C TYR A 153 -7.70 -5.39 5.42
N GLN A 154 -8.68 -5.04 6.26
CA GLN A 154 -9.86 -4.28 5.85
C GLN A 154 -9.49 -2.83 5.55
N THR A 155 -8.65 -2.22 6.38
CA THR A 155 -8.12 -0.86 6.14
C THR A 155 -7.45 -0.77 4.78
N TYR A 156 -6.51 -1.67 4.48
CA TYR A 156 -5.83 -1.70 3.17
C TYR A 156 -6.77 -2.04 2.00
N LEU A 157 -7.76 -2.92 2.23
CA LEU A 157 -8.77 -3.23 1.21
C LEU A 157 -9.58 -1.99 0.85
N LEU A 158 -10.07 -1.26 1.85
CA LEU A 158 -10.89 -0.07 1.67
C LEU A 158 -10.09 1.07 1.01
N ILE A 159 -8.83 1.28 1.43
CA ILE A 159 -7.94 2.25 0.76
C ILE A 159 -7.75 1.88 -0.71
N ALA A 160 -7.54 0.60 -1.02
CA ALA A 160 -7.40 0.15 -2.40
C ALA A 160 -8.70 0.32 -3.21
N ALA A 161 -9.86 0.04 -2.61
CA ALA A 161 -11.17 0.23 -3.24
C ALA A 161 -11.43 1.71 -3.55
N LEU A 162 -11.24 2.60 -2.57
CA LEU A 162 -11.38 4.05 -2.74
C LEU A 162 -10.40 4.62 -3.77
N SER A 163 -9.17 4.10 -3.81
CA SER A 163 -8.19 4.46 -4.83
C SER A 163 -8.63 4.03 -6.23
N SER A 164 -9.17 2.80 -6.37
CA SER A 164 -9.68 2.31 -7.65
C SER A 164 -10.90 3.09 -8.17
N ALA A 165 -11.70 3.63 -7.24
CA ALA A 165 -12.85 4.47 -7.49
C ALA A 165 -12.51 5.96 -7.74
N GLY A 166 -11.23 6.35 -7.61
CA GLY A 166 -10.79 7.72 -7.80
C GLY A 166 -11.13 8.68 -6.65
N VAL A 167 -11.65 8.17 -5.53
CA VAL A 167 -11.86 8.93 -4.29
C VAL A 167 -10.52 9.25 -3.62
N LEU A 168 -9.60 8.29 -3.62
CA LEU A 168 -8.23 8.49 -3.19
C LEU A 168 -7.29 8.54 -4.38
N ARG A 169 -6.25 9.38 -4.27
CA ARG A 169 -5.12 9.40 -5.18
C ARG A 169 -3.89 8.91 -4.44
N GLN A 170 -3.18 7.96 -5.03
CA GLN A 170 -1.87 7.57 -4.54
C GLN A 170 -0.82 8.60 -4.99
N VAL A 171 -0.18 9.27 -4.03
CA VAL A 171 0.87 10.27 -4.29
C VAL A 171 2.23 9.59 -4.45
N LYS A 172 2.54 8.67 -3.53
CA LYS A 172 3.71 7.79 -3.57
C LYS A 172 3.37 6.45 -2.94
N ARG A 173 4.30 5.48 -2.98
CA ARG A 173 4.08 4.16 -2.39
C ARG A 173 3.64 4.28 -0.92
N GLY A 174 2.44 3.80 -0.61
CA GLY A 174 1.87 3.85 0.74
C GLY A 174 1.36 5.22 1.21
N MET A 175 1.43 6.28 0.39
CA MET A 175 0.92 7.61 0.74
C MET A 175 -0.23 8.01 -0.18
N TYR A 176 -1.29 8.53 0.43
CA TYR A 176 -2.54 8.84 -0.23
C TYR A 176 -3.00 10.26 0.10
N SER A 177 -3.77 10.82 -0.82
CA SER A 177 -4.50 12.07 -0.66
C SER A 177 -5.93 11.91 -1.19
N LEU A 178 -6.82 12.84 -0.84
CA LEU A 178 -8.13 12.91 -1.47
C LEU A 178 -7.97 13.26 -2.97
N GLY A 179 -8.66 12.51 -3.81
CA GLY A 179 -8.76 12.76 -5.24
C GLY A 179 -9.66 13.95 -5.56
N PRO A 180 -9.88 14.25 -6.86
CA PRO A 180 -10.74 15.36 -7.28
C PRO A 180 -12.23 15.14 -6.93
N ASN A 181 -12.65 13.90 -6.67
CA ASN A 181 -13.98 13.57 -6.14
C ASN A 181 -14.03 13.83 -4.63
N THR A 182 -13.94 15.09 -4.22
CA THR A 182 -13.90 15.54 -2.82
C THR A 182 -15.29 15.62 -2.17
N GLY A 183 -16.14 14.63 -2.42
CA GLY A 183 -17.37 14.47 -1.64
C GLY A 183 -17.08 14.12 -0.18
N GLY A 184 -18.11 13.88 0.62
CA GLY A 184 -17.97 13.30 1.95
C GLY A 184 -18.06 11.77 1.94
N PRO A 185 -18.03 11.15 3.14
CA PRO A 185 -18.12 9.69 3.31
C PRO A 185 -19.32 9.05 2.61
N LYS A 186 -20.46 9.75 2.58
CA LYS A 186 -21.67 9.27 1.92
C LYS A 186 -21.45 9.16 0.41
N GLU A 187 -20.95 10.22 -0.21
CA GLU A 187 -20.64 10.25 -1.63
C GLU A 187 -19.56 9.22 -1.99
N TRP A 188 -18.57 9.02 -1.11
CA TRP A 188 -17.54 7.99 -1.33
C TRP A 188 -18.14 6.58 -1.35
N TRP A 189 -19.10 6.31 -0.45
CA TRP A 189 -19.82 5.04 -0.45
C TRP A 189 -20.67 4.88 -1.71
N ASP A 190 -21.39 5.92 -2.13
CA ASP A 190 -22.22 5.90 -3.34
C ASP A 190 -21.36 5.65 -4.60
N VAL A 191 -20.15 6.22 -4.67
CA VAL A 191 -19.20 5.93 -5.75
C VAL A 191 -18.77 4.46 -5.72
N LEU A 192 -18.49 3.88 -4.54
CA LEU A 192 -18.17 2.46 -4.43
C LEU A 192 -19.35 1.57 -4.82
N ASP A 193 -20.57 1.95 -4.45
CA ASP A 193 -21.80 1.20 -4.76
C ASP A 193 -22.13 1.25 -6.26
N SER A 194 -21.72 2.31 -6.95
CA SER A 194 -21.84 2.44 -8.40
C SER A 194 -20.83 1.61 -9.20
N LEU A 195 -19.88 0.93 -8.54
CA LEU A 195 -18.95 0.04 -9.22
C LEU A 195 -19.71 -1.12 -9.88
N PRO A 196 -19.28 -1.57 -11.08
CA PRO A 196 -20.00 -2.61 -11.81
C PRO A 196 -20.15 -3.88 -10.95
N PRO A 197 -21.36 -4.47 -10.89
CA PRO A 197 -21.58 -5.68 -10.12
C PRO A 197 -20.72 -6.82 -10.67
N PHE A 198 -20.32 -7.71 -9.78
CA PHE A 198 -19.58 -8.91 -10.19
C PHE A 198 -20.55 -9.96 -10.72
N GLU A 199 -20.60 -10.12 -12.04
CA GLU A 199 -21.20 -11.28 -12.68
C GLU A 199 -20.26 -12.48 -12.47
N MET A 200 -20.67 -13.43 -11.64
CA MET A 200 -20.02 -14.75 -11.61
C MET A 200 -20.38 -15.44 -12.93
N GLU A 201 -19.38 -15.77 -13.76
CA GLU A 201 -19.57 -16.75 -14.83
C GLU A 201 -20.05 -18.04 -14.14
N ALA A 202 -21.31 -18.39 -14.40
CA ALA A 202 -22.02 -19.52 -13.79
C ALA A 202 -21.52 -20.87 -14.31
#